data_AF-A0A6B2T3X9-F1
#
_entry.id   AF-A0A6B2T3X9-F1
#
_cell.length_a   1.000
_cell.length_b   1.000
_cell.length_c   1.000
_cell.angle_alpha   90.00
_cell.angle_beta   90.00
_cell.angle_gamma   90.00
#
_symmetry.space_group_name_H-M   'P 1'
#
loop_
_entity.id
_entity.type
_entity.pdbx_description
1 polymer ?
#
loop_
_entity_poly.entity_id
_entity_poly.type
_entity_poly.pdbx_seq_one_letter_code
_entity_poly.pdbx_strand_id
1 'polypeptide(L)' 'RAALRALPEPPPDLLYEALCCVEAEAALRVGDRAGLERVRARLLPAAGQVAGAGSGVLTAGPVDMWLARVGDARA' A
#
# COMPACT_ATOMS: atom_id res chain seq x y z
N ARG A 1 12.56 1.26 10.46
CA ARG A 1 11.42 0.40 10.87
C ARG A 1 10.52 1.06 11.92
N ALA A 2 11.04 1.57 13.05
CA ALA A 2 10.21 2.23 14.06
C ALA A 2 9.38 3.41 13.50
N ALA A 3 9.98 4.30 12.71
CA ALA A 3 9.26 5.40 12.06
C ALA A 3 8.12 4.93 11.14
N LEU A 4 8.34 3.85 10.37
CA LEU A 4 7.31 3.25 9.51
C LEU A 4 6.14 2.70 10.33
N ARG A 5 6.40 2.04 11.46
CA ARG A 5 5.35 1.53 12.35
C ARG A 5 4.57 2.64 13.06
N ALA A 6 5.14 3.84 13.14
CA ALA A 6 4.52 5.00 13.76
C ALA A 6 3.68 5.83 12.77
N LEU A 7 3.65 5.46 11.47
CA LEU A 7 2.77 6.13 10.52
C LEU A 7 1.31 5.94 10.94
N PRO A 8 0.48 6.99 10.89
CA PRO A 8 -0.96 6.83 11.03
C PRO A 8 -1.52 6.03 9.85
N GLU A 9 -2.72 5.48 10.03
CA GLU A 9 -3.51 5.04 8.89
C GLU A 9 -3.74 6.22 7.93
N PRO A 10 -3.58 6.04 6.61
CA PRO A 10 -3.96 7.06 5.66
C PRO A 10 -5.44 7.48 5.83
N PRO A 11 -5.79 8.77 5.63
CA PRO A 11 -7.17 9.21 5.65
C PRO A 11 -8.01 8.45 4.62
N PRO A 12 -9.28 8.12 4.91
CA PRO A 12 -10.16 7.39 3.99
C PRO A 12 -10.69 8.31 2.88
N ASP A 13 -9.78 8.83 2.05
CA ASP A 13 -10.05 9.72 0.93
C ASP A 13 -9.57 9.12 -0.41
N LEU A 14 -9.64 9.91 -1.49
CA LEU A 14 -9.32 9.46 -2.86
C LEU A 14 -7.84 9.12 -3.09
N LEU A 15 -6.97 9.41 -2.13
CA LEU A 15 -5.55 9.05 -2.16
C LEU A 15 -5.23 7.86 -1.24
N TYR A 16 -6.22 7.26 -0.59
CA TYR A 16 -6.02 6.18 0.37
C TYR A 16 -5.17 5.03 -0.19
N GLU A 17 -5.52 4.50 -1.37
CA GLU A 17 -4.79 3.40 -1.98
C GLU A 17 -3.38 3.83 -2.39
N ALA A 18 -3.21 5.04 -2.93
CA ALA A 18 -1.91 5.56 -3.33
C ALA A 18 -0.96 5.70 -2.12
N LEU A 19 -1.46 6.21 -0.99
CA LEU A 19 -0.70 6.30 0.25
C LEU A 19 -0.39 4.92 0.84
N CYS A 20 -1.32 3.96 0.75
CA CYS A 20 -1.05 2.56 1.12
C CYS A 20 0.06 1.94 0.25
N CYS A 21 0.11 2.24 -1.05
CA CYS A 21 1.18 1.81 -1.94
C CYS A 21 2.55 2.41 -1.55
N VAL A 22 2.58 3.68 -1.11
CA VAL A 22 3.81 4.30 -0.58
C VAL A 22 4.27 3.61 0.72
N GLU A 23 3.35 3.31 1.63
CA GLU A 23 3.65 2.53 2.83
C GLU A 23 4.16 1.12 2.47
N ALA A 24 3.57 0.48 1.46
CA ALA A 24 4.01 -0.83 0.97
C ALA A 24 5.43 -0.80 0.41
N GLU A 25 5.77 0.19 -0.42
CA GLU A 25 7.14 0.38 -0.93
C GLU A 25 8.14 0.55 0.21
N ALA A 26 7.81 1.39 1.20
CA ALA A 26 8.66 1.59 2.37
C ALA A 26 8.84 0.30 3.18
N ALA A 27 7.76 -0.45 3.40
CA ALA A 27 7.78 -1.73 4.10
C ALA A 27 8.62 -2.79 3.37
N LEU A 28 8.51 -2.87 2.03
CA LEU A 28 9.33 -3.76 1.20
C LEU A 28 10.81 -3.43 1.35
N ARG A 29 11.21 -2.16 1.18
CA ARG A 29 12.62 -1.73 1.25
C ARG A 29 13.28 -2.02 2.59
N VAL A 30 12.53 -1.93 3.70
CA VAL A 30 13.08 -2.17 5.03
C VAL A 30 12.80 -3.57 5.56
N GLY A 31 12.11 -4.43 4.79
CA GLY A 31 11.72 -5.78 5.21
C GLY A 31 10.79 -5.80 6.43
N ASP A 32 9.82 -4.89 6.52
CA ASP A 32 8.83 -4.86 7.61
C ASP A 32 7.63 -5.76 7.31
N ARG A 33 7.73 -7.04 7.67
CA ARG A 33 6.66 -8.03 7.47
C ARG A 33 5.32 -7.61 8.08
N ALA A 34 5.31 -7.04 9.29
CA ALA A 34 4.07 -6.60 9.91
C ALA A 34 3.44 -5.42 9.14
N GLY A 35 4.26 -4.54 8.57
CA GLY A 35 3.80 -3.48 7.67
C GLY A 35 3.19 -4.06 6.39
N LEU A 36 3.84 -5.05 5.78
CA LEU A 36 3.36 -5.74 4.59
C LEU A 36 2.01 -6.43 4.79
N GLU A 37 1.76 -7.04 5.96
CA GLU A 37 0.44 -7.59 6.30
C GLU A 37 -0.65 -6.50 6.34
N ARG A 38 -0.37 -5.38 7.00
CA ARG A 38 -1.33 -4.28 7.15
C ARG A 38 -1.69 -3.66 5.80
N VAL A 39 -0.69 -3.27 5.01
CA VAL A 39 -0.94 -2.64 3.70
C VAL A 39 -1.64 -3.60 2.73
N ARG A 40 -1.36 -4.91 2.78
CA ARG A 40 -2.12 -5.89 1.98
C ARG A 40 -3.59 -5.89 2.36
N ALA A 41 -3.91 -5.93 3.67
CA ALA A 41 -5.28 -5.93 4.13
C ALA A 41 -6.03 -4.65 3.70
N ARG A 42 -5.35 -3.50 3.72
CA ARG A 42 -5.90 -2.21 3.25
C ARG A 42 -6.08 -2.14 1.73
N LEU A 43 -5.19 -2.75 0.95
CA LEU A 43 -5.24 -2.73 -0.51
C LEU A 43 -6.18 -3.77 -1.11
N LEU A 44 -6.45 -4.88 -0.40
CA LEU A 44 -7.27 -5.98 -0.92
C LEU A 44 -8.69 -5.56 -1.39
N PRO A 45 -9.41 -4.65 -0.71
CA PRO A 45 -10.70 -4.15 -1.20
C PRO A 45 -10.63 -3.43 -2.55
N ALA A 46 -9.46 -2.90 -2.92
CA ALA A 46 -9.22 -2.18 -4.16
C ALA A 46 -8.58 -3.06 -5.25
N ALA A 47 -8.58 -4.39 -5.09
CA ALA A 47 -8.12 -5.30 -6.14
C ALA A 47 -8.84 -5.04 -7.48
N GLY A 48 -8.10 -5.10 -8.58
CA GLY A 48 -8.58 -4.74 -9.92
C GLY A 48 -8.67 -3.23 -10.20
N GLN A 49 -8.36 -2.36 -9.23
CA GLN A 49 -8.38 -0.91 -9.42
C GLN A 49 -6.98 -0.32 -9.69
N VAL A 50 -6.95 0.96 -10.06
CA VAL A 50 -5.73 1.77 -10.17
C VAL A 50 -5.63 2.67 -8.93
N ALA A 51 -4.60 2.47 -8.13
CA ALA A 51 -4.43 3.17 -6.84
C ALA A 51 -4.32 4.68 -7.05
N GLY A 52 -5.21 5.44 -6.39
CA GLY A 52 -5.28 6.90 -6.48
C GLY A 52 -5.95 7.45 -7.75
N ALA A 53 -6.46 6.60 -8.65
CA ALA A 53 -7.12 7.07 -9.89
C ALA A 53 -8.29 8.01 -9.62
N GLY A 54 -9.05 7.78 -8.55
CA GLY A 54 -10.16 8.65 -8.13
C GLY A 54 -9.72 10.07 -7.75
N SER A 55 -8.45 10.29 -7.39
CA SER A 55 -7.94 11.60 -6.99
C SER A 55 -7.81 12.60 -8.14
N GLY A 56 -7.60 12.13 -9.37
CA GLY A 56 -7.23 12.97 -10.51
C GLY A 56 -5.85 13.66 -10.42
N VAL A 57 -5.02 13.31 -9.42
CA VAL A 57 -3.72 13.98 -9.16
C VAL A 57 -2.56 13.00 -9.24
N LEU A 58 -2.65 11.85 -8.56
CA LEU A 58 -1.56 10.89 -8.44
C LEU A 58 -2.10 9.47 -8.60
N THR A 59 -1.41 8.67 -9.42
CA THR A 59 -1.64 7.23 -9.45
C THR A 59 -0.37 6.46 -9.07
N ALA A 60 -0.54 5.38 -8.31
CA ALA A 60 0.54 4.43 -7.99
C ALA A 60 0.49 3.18 -8.88
N GLY A 61 -0.29 3.21 -9.97
CA GLY A 61 -0.50 2.08 -10.87
C GLY A 61 -1.53 1.05 -10.35
N PRO A 62 -1.62 -0.13 -10.99
CA PRO A 62 -2.58 -1.16 -10.62
C PRO A 62 -2.35 -1.70 -9.21
N VAL A 63 -3.42 -1.78 -8.41
CA VAL A 63 -3.38 -2.34 -7.05
C VAL A 63 -2.90 -3.79 -7.06
N ASP A 64 -3.25 -4.56 -8.09
CA ASP A 64 -2.86 -5.96 -8.23
C ASP A 64 -1.34 -6.16 -8.31
N MET A 65 -0.61 -5.20 -8.90
CA MET A 65 0.86 -5.23 -8.92
C MET A 65 1.42 -5.12 -7.50
N TRP A 66 0.85 -4.24 -6.68
CA TRP A 66 1.26 -4.09 -5.28
C TRP A 66 0.90 -5.31 -4.45
N LEU A 67 -0.30 -5.89 -4.64
CA LEU A 67 -0.71 -7.11 -3.97
C LEU A 67 0.22 -8.29 -4.30
N ALA A 68 0.65 -8.42 -5.55
CA ALA A 68 1.63 -9.43 -5.96
C ALA A 68 2.99 -9.20 -5.29
N ARG A 69 3.57 -7.99 -5.38
CA ARG A 69 4.86 -7.64 -4.77
C ARG A 69 4.88 -7.87 -3.26
N VAL A 70 3.79 -7.49 -2.58
CA VAL A 70 3.64 -7.72 -1.14
C VAL A 70 3.50 -9.20 -0.84
N GLY A 71 2.77 -9.95 -1.66
CA GLY A 71 2.66 -11.41 -1.56
C GLY A 71 4.00 -12.13 -1.66
N ASP A 72 4.81 -11.79 -2.67
CA ASP A 72 6.13 -12.40 -2.91
C ASP A 72 7.09 -12.16 -1.75
N ALA A 73 7.10 -10.97 -1.16
CA ALA A 73 7.97 -10.61 -0.04
C ALA A 73 7.56 -11.25 1.30
N ARG A 74 6.39 -11.90 1.35
CA ARG A 74 5.88 -12.60 2.54
C ARG A 74 6.10 -14.11 2.49
N ALA A 75 6.37 -14.67 1.31
CA ALA A 75 6.71 -16.08 1.13
C ALA A 75 8.10 -16.39 1.71
#